data_AF-A0A353FFU6-F1
#
_entry.id   AF-A0A353FFU6-F1
#
_cell.length_a   1.000
_cell.length_b   1.000
_cell.length_c   1.000
_cell.angle_alpha   90.00
_cell.angle_beta   90.00
_cell.angle_gamma   90.00
#
_symmetry.space_group_name_H-M   'P 1'
#
loop_
_entity.id
_entity.type
_entity.pdbx_description
1 polymer ?
#
loop_
_entity_poly.entity_id
_entity_poly.type
_entity_poly.pdbx_seq_one_letter_code
_entity_poly.pdbx_strand_id
1 'polypeptide(L)'
;MSSKKENLSCSFCGRDKKDTNVLIAGINGHICDHCIRQAHGIVVEEMDMKERKELSKSLQLIKPREIKEFLDQYVIGQDEAKKVLSVAVYNHYK
;
A
#
# COMPACT_ATOMS: atom_id res chain seq x y z
N MET A 1 -2.35 -9.71 53.01
CA MET A 1 -1.92 -8.75 51.98
C MET A 1 -1.78 -9.51 50.66
N SER A 2 -2.82 -9.51 49.82
CA SER A 2 -2.77 -10.18 48.51
C SER A 2 -2.35 -9.19 47.44
N SER A 3 -1.10 -9.31 46.99
CA SER A 3 -0.55 -8.55 45.88
C SER A 3 -1.35 -8.83 44.61
N LYS A 4 -2.15 -7.84 44.18
CA LYS A 4 -2.82 -7.82 42.89
C LYS A 4 -1.72 -7.77 41.82
N LYS A 5 -1.32 -8.91 41.26
CA LYS A 5 -0.47 -8.96 40.08
C LYS A 5 -1.31 -8.39 38.95
N GLU A 6 -1.11 -7.12 38.61
CA GLU A 6 -1.55 -6.59 37.33
C GLU A 6 -0.86 -7.43 36.25
N ASN A 7 -1.65 -8.24 35.53
CA ASN A 7 -1.16 -9.03 34.42
C ASN A 7 -0.70 -8.05 33.33
N LEU A 8 0.59 -7.72 33.36
CA LEU A 8 1.30 -6.92 32.38
C LEU A 8 1.51 -7.77 31.11
N SER A 9 0.40 -8.07 30.44
CA SER A 9 0.35 -8.84 29.21
C SER A 9 -0.13 -7.96 28.05
N CYS A 10 0.44 -8.17 26.87
CA CYS A 10 0.02 -7.50 25.65
C CYS A 10 -1.43 -7.88 25.30
N SER A 11 -2.28 -6.87 25.10
CA SER A 11 -3.71 -7.03 24.76
C SER A 11 -3.94 -7.58 23.34
N PHE A 12 -2.91 -7.62 22.49
CA PHE A 12 -3.01 -8.10 21.10
C PHE A 12 -2.56 -9.55 20.94
N CYS A 13 -1.42 -9.92 21.53
CA CYS A 13 -0.86 -11.27 21.38
C CYS A 13 -0.84 -12.10 22.67
N GLY A 14 -1.25 -11.52 23.80
CA GLY A 14 -1.31 -12.22 25.09
C GLY A 14 0.04 -12.45 25.78
N ARG A 15 1.17 -12.04 25.18
CA ARG A 15 2.50 -12.25 25.78
C ARG A 15 2.72 -11.36 27.00
N ASP A 16 3.36 -11.92 28.02
CA ASP A 16 3.74 -11.19 29.22
C ASP A 16 4.95 -10.27 29.00
N LYS A 17 5.14 -9.33 29.94
CA LYS A 17 6.32 -8.47 30.00
C LYS A 17 7.66 -9.23 30.02
N LYS A 18 7.66 -10.50 30.45
CA LYS A 18 8.88 -11.33 30.47
C LYS A 18 9.30 -11.82 29.07
N ASP A 19 8.33 -11.97 28.17
CA ASP A 19 8.54 -12.53 26.83
C ASP A 19 8.67 -11.42 25.76
N THR A 20 8.70 -10.16 26.19
CA THR A 20 8.71 -8.98 25.33
C THR A 20 9.79 -8.00 25.80
N ASN A 21 10.54 -7.42 24.86
CA ASN A 21 11.60 -6.48 25.20
C ASN A 21 11.03 -5.14 25.67
N VAL A 22 9.93 -4.71 25.06
CA VAL A 22 9.24 -3.47 25.41
C VAL A 22 7.75 -3.74 25.46
N LEU A 23 7.13 -3.35 26.57
CA LEU A 23 5.69 -3.36 26.76
C LEU A 23 5.25 -1.93 27.09
N ILE A 24 4.47 -1.33 26.20
CA ILE A 24 3.94 0.03 26.34
C ILE A 24 2.55 -0.07 26.99
N ALA A 25 2.35 0.66 28.09
CA ALA A 25 1.05 0.78 28.76
C ALA A 25 0.29 2.00 28.24
N GLY A 26 -0.94 1.80 27.79
CA GLY A 26 -1.91 2.84 27.46
C GLY A 26 -3.04 2.91 28.51
N ILE A 27 -3.99 3.81 28.28
CA ILE A 27 -5.12 4.06 29.21
C ILE A 27 -5.98 2.81 29.41
N ASN A 28 -6.20 2.04 28.35
CA ASN A 28 -7.12 0.88 28.33
C ASN A 28 -6.44 -0.45 27.93
N GLY A 29 -5.11 -0.53 27.90
CA GLY A 29 -4.44 -1.76 27.47
C GLY A 29 -2.93 -1.64 27.30
N HIS A 30 -2.28 -2.76 27.00
CA HIS A 30 -0.83 -2.84 26.82
C HIS A 30 -0.49 -3.39 25.44
N ILE A 31 0.55 -2.86 24.80
CA ILE A 31 1.02 -3.34 23.49
C ILE A 31 2.53 -3.59 23.52
N CYS A 32 2.97 -4.71 22.97
CA CYS A 32 4.39 -5.06 22.88
C CYS A 32 5.03 -4.57 21.57
N ASP A 33 6.36 -4.49 21.57
CA ASP A 33 7.17 -4.10 20.40
C ASP A 33 6.87 -4.92 19.14
N HIS A 34 6.62 -6.22 19.29
CA HIS A 34 6.29 -7.09 18.17
C HIS A 34 4.97 -6.71 17.49
N CYS A 35 3.91 -6.49 18.29
CA CYS A 35 2.60 -6.10 17.77
C CYS A 35 2.64 -4.70 17.15
N ILE A 36 3.44 -3.78 17.69
CA ILE A 36 3.62 -2.45 17.10
C ILE A 36 4.23 -2.56 15.71
N ARG A 37 5.30 -3.36 15.54
CA ARG A 37 5.94 -3.55 14.23
C ARG A 37 5.01 -4.18 13.21
N GLN A 38 4.24 -5.20 13.62
CA GLN A 38 3.25 -5.84 12.74
C GLN A 38 2.14 -4.88 12.34
N ALA A 39 1.54 -4.18 13.31
CA ALA A 39 0.49 -3.20 13.05
C ALA A 39 0.99 -2.07 12.14
N HIS A 40 2.20 -1.56 12.38
CA HIS A 40 2.83 -0.55 11.53
C HIS A 40 3.01 -1.07 10.09
N GLY A 41 3.48 -2.31 9.90
CA GLY A 41 3.61 -2.92 8.58
C GLY A 41 2.29 -2.96 7.82
N ILE A 42 1.21 -3.42 8.48
CA ILE A 42 -0.13 -3.47 7.89
C ILE A 42 -0.62 -2.08 7.48
N VAL A 43 -0.44 -1.07 8.35
CA VAL A 43 -0.86 0.31 8.05
C VAL A 43 -0.10 0.87 6.84
N VAL A 44 1.21 0.66 6.78
CA VAL A 44 2.03 1.10 5.63
C VAL A 44 1.58 0.41 4.34
N GLU A 45 1.37 -0.91 4.37
CA GLU A 45 0.90 -1.64 3.19
C GLU A 45 -0.48 -1.15 2.71
N GLU A 46 -1.41 -0.86 3.61
CA GLU A 46 -2.71 -0.29 3.25
C GLU A 46 -2.59 1.11 2.66
N MET A 47 -1.68 1.94 3.18
CA MET A 47 -1.40 3.27 2.64
C MET A 47 -0.82 3.17 1.22
N ASP A 48 0.18 2.31 1.00
CA ASP A 48 0.77 2.06 -0.32
C ASP A 48 -0.25 1.47 -1.31
N MET A 49 -1.18 0.61 -0.84
CA MET A 49 -2.27 0.11 -1.67
C MET A 49 -3.25 1.22 -2.05
N LYS A 50 -3.57 2.14 -1.13
CA LYS A 50 -4.41 3.30 -1.44
C LYS A 50 -3.73 4.22 -2.44
N GLU A 51 -2.45 4.52 -2.27
CA GLU A 51 -1.68 5.32 -3.23
C GLU A 51 -1.63 4.66 -4.61
N ARG A 52 -1.33 3.36 -4.68
CA ARG A 52 -1.40 2.59 -5.95
C ARG A 52 -2.79 2.60 -6.57
N LYS A 53 -3.84 2.52 -5.75
CA LYS A 53 -5.22 2.57 -6.23
C LYS A 53 -5.59 3.96 -6.76
N GLU A 54 -5.17 5.03 -6.09
CA GLU A 54 -5.35 6.40 -6.58
C GLU A 54 -4.51 6.66 -7.84
N LEU A 55 -3.27 6.16 -7.90
CA LEU A 55 -2.46 6.13 -9.13
C LEU A 55 -3.18 5.39 -10.27
N SER A 56 -3.78 4.23 -10.00
CA SER A 56 -4.56 3.48 -10.99
C SER A 56 -5.85 4.18 -11.42
N LYS A 57 -6.49 4.98 -10.55
CA LYS A 57 -7.61 5.85 -10.93
C LYS A 57 -7.15 7.07 -11.73
N SER A 58 -5.94 7.58 -11.45
CA SER A 58 -5.33 8.71 -12.15
C SER A 58 -4.71 8.33 -13.50
N LEU A 59 -4.45 7.02 -13.71
CA LEU A 59 -4.29 6.42 -15.03
C LEU A 59 -5.64 6.49 -15.75
N GLN A 60 -6.07 7.71 -16.09
CA GLN A 60 -7.10 7.93 -17.08
C GLN A 60 -6.60 7.26 -18.36
N LEU A 61 -7.26 6.16 -18.72
CA LEU A 61 -6.99 5.42 -19.95
C LEU A 61 -7.15 6.36 -21.15
N ILE A 62 -6.01 6.88 -21.60
CA ILE A 62 -5.88 7.77 -22.76
C ILE A 62 -6.35 7.00 -23.99
N LYS A 63 -7.22 7.59 -24.81
CA LYS A 63 -7.75 6.90 -25.99
C LYS A 63 -6.60 6.62 -26.98
N PRO A 64 -6.65 5.52 -27.75
CA PRO A 64 -5.60 5.21 -28.73
C PRO A 64 -5.31 6.35 -29.71
N ARG A 65 -6.31 7.19 -30.02
CA ARG A 65 -6.14 8.36 -30.89
C ARG A 65 -5.24 9.42 -30.27
N GLU A 66 -5.42 9.71 -28.98
CA GLU A 66 -4.63 10.70 -28.24
C GLU A 66 -3.17 10.23 -28.08
N ILE A 67 -2.96 8.93 -27.87
CA ILE A 67 -1.61 8.32 -27.86
C ILE A 67 -0.94 8.47 -29.23
N LYS A 68 -1.68 8.21 -30.32
CA LYS A 68 -1.15 8.36 -31.68
C LYS A 68 -0.80 9.82 -31.99
N GLU A 69 -1.66 10.76 -31.63
CA GLU A 69 -1.44 12.21 -31.82
C GLU A 69 -0.20 12.69 -31.05
N PHE A 70 0.01 12.20 -29.83
CA PHE A 70 1.23 12.48 -29.08
C PHE A 70 2.48 11.92 -29.79
N LEU A 71 2.41 10.68 -30.29
CA LEU A 71 3.51 10.08 -31.05
C LEU A 71 3.77 10.82 -32.37
N ASP A 72 2.75 11.39 -33.01
CA ASP A 72 2.88 12.19 -34.24
C ASP A 72 3.75 13.45 -34.02
N GLN A 73 3.88 13.95 -32.79
CA GLN A 73 4.74 15.09 -32.46
C GLN A 73 6.25 14.77 -32.49
N TYR A 74 6.62 13.49 -32.31
CA TYR A 74 8.01 13.05 -32.18
C TYR A 74 8.45 12.06 -33.26
N VAL A 75 7.51 11.30 -33.82
CA VAL A 75 7.77 10.22 -34.77
C VAL A 75 7.09 10.53 -36.11
N ILE A 76 7.91 10.91 -37.10
CA ILE A 76 7.45 11.27 -38.44
C ILE A 76 7.23 9.99 -39.28
N GLY A 77 6.08 9.86 -39.93
CA GLY A 77 5.71 8.67 -40.71
C GLY A 77 5.31 7.49 -39.82
N GLN A 78 5.53 6.25 -40.27
CA GLN A 78 5.26 5.02 -39.50
C GLN A 78 3.84 4.90 -38.93
N ASP A 79 2.84 5.30 -39.72
CA ASP A 79 1.44 5.37 -39.27
C ASP A 79 0.88 4.04 -38.75
N GLU A 80 1.19 2.93 -39.42
CA GLU A 80 0.70 1.61 -39.01
C GLU A 80 1.32 1.18 -37.68
N ALA A 81 2.61 1.44 -37.48
CA ALA A 81 3.30 1.12 -36.23
C ALA A 81 2.75 1.95 -35.06
N LYS A 82 2.53 3.26 -35.25
CA LYS A 82 1.94 4.14 -34.23
C LYS A 82 0.53 3.71 -33.86
N LYS A 83 -0.28 3.30 -34.85
CA LYS A 83 -1.63 2.79 -34.63
C LYS A 83 -1.62 1.49 -33.82
N VAL A 84 -0.80 0.52 -34.23
CA VAL A 84 -0.67 -0.78 -33.52
C VAL A 84 -0.19 -0.56 -32.08
N LEU A 85 0.83 0.27 -31.88
CA LEU A 85 1.36 0.59 -30.55
C LEU A 85 0.30 1.26 -29.67
N SER A 86 -0.41 2.26 -30.20
CA SER A 86 -1.43 2.99 -29.45
C SER A 86 -2.59 2.09 -29.01
N VAL A 87 -3.02 1.16 -29.87
CA VAL A 87 -4.05 0.17 -29.52
C VAL A 87 -3.52 -0.87 -28.53
N ALA A 88 -2.28 -1.34 -28.70
CA ALA A 88 -1.66 -2.30 -27.80
C ALA A 88 -1.49 -1.73 -26.37
N VAL A 89 -1.00 -0.50 -26.25
CA VAL A 89 -0.85 0.20 -24.97
C VAL A 89 -2.21 0.40 -24.32
N TYR A 90 -3.21 0.89 -25.07
CA TYR A 90 -4.55 1.06 -24.54
C TYR A 90 -5.14 -0.27 -24.02
N ASN A 91 -5.01 -1.35 -24.80
CA ASN A 91 -5.52 -2.67 -24.39
C ASN A 91 -4.73 -3.31 -23.25
N HIS A 92 -3.46 -2.95 -23.05
CA HIS A 92 -2.65 -3.46 -21.93
C HIS A 92 -3.09 -2.85 -20.59
N TYR A 93 -3.48 -1.58 -20.59
CA TYR A 93 -3.91 -0.86 -19.38
C TYR A 93 -5.43 -0.85 -19.18
N LYS A 94 -6.20 -1.25 -20.20
CA LYS A 94 -7.66 -1.46 -20.13
C LYS A 94 -7.99 -2.70 -19.30
#